data_AF-Q49L22-F1
#
_entry.id   AF-Q49L22-F1
#
_cell.length_a   1.000
_cell.length_b   1.000
_cell.length_c   1.000
_cell.angle_alpha   90.00
_cell.angle_beta   90.00
_cell.angle_gamma   90.00
#
_symmetry.space_group_name_H-M   'P 1'
#
loop_
_entity.id
_entity.type
_entity.pdbx_description
1 polymer ?
#
loop_
_entity_poly.entity_id
_entity_poly.type
_entity_poly.pdbx_seq_one_letter_code
_entity_poly.pdbx_strand_id
1 'polypeptide(L)'
;EPINETVSVEKEGCPKCLVFQTSICSGHCLTKVPVYKSPFSTVYQHVCTYRDVRYETVRLPDCPPWVDPHITYPVALSCDCSLCTMDTSDCTIESLQPDFCMSQREDLPAY
;
A
#
# COMPACT_ATOMS: atom_id res chain seq x y z
N GLU A 1 -13.76 -2.24 0.50
CA GLU A 1 -13.80 -3.25 1.58
C GLU A 1 -12.43 -3.90 1.72
N PRO A 2 -12.14 -4.60 2.83
CA PRO A 2 -10.91 -5.36 2.93
C PRO A 2 -10.90 -6.53 1.94
N ILE A 3 -9.85 -6.65 1.13
CA ILE A 3 -9.61 -7.78 0.22
C ILE A 3 -8.25 -8.41 0.50
N ASN A 4 -8.10 -9.70 0.22
CA ASN A 4 -6.79 -10.34 0.26
C ASN A 4 -6.04 -10.05 -1.04
N GLU A 5 -4.87 -9.43 -0.92
CA GLU A 5 -4.00 -9.12 -2.04
C GLU A 5 -2.60 -9.69 -1.79
N THR A 6 -1.92 -10.08 -2.86
CA THR A 6 -0.52 -10.48 -2.80
C THR A 6 0.34 -9.23 -2.76
N VAL A 7 1.20 -9.12 -1.76
CA VAL A 7 2.13 -8.01 -1.60
C VAL A 7 3.57 -8.51 -1.52
N SER A 8 4.49 -7.67 -1.97
CA SER A 8 5.93 -7.83 -1.79
C SER A 8 6.41 -6.87 -0.71
N VAL A 9 7.29 -7.36 0.16
CA VAL A 9 8.01 -6.51 1.12
C VAL A 9 9.50 -6.63 0.88
N GLU A 10 10.17 -5.48 0.88
CA GLU A 10 11.61 -5.36 0.66
C GLU A 10 12.22 -4.42 1.70
N LYS A 11 13.49 -4.66 2.03
CA LYS A 11 14.27 -3.80 2.94
C LYS A 11 15.67 -3.67 2.41
N GLU A 12 16.17 -2.44 2.43
CA GLU A 12 17.56 -2.15 2.08
C GLU A 12 18.52 -3.00 2.92
N GLY A 13 19.51 -3.61 2.26
CA GLY A 13 20.48 -4.50 2.89
C GLY A 13 20.07 -5.98 2.93
N CYS A 14 18.82 -6.33 2.63
CA CYS A 14 18.40 -7.72 2.41
C CYS A 14 18.35 -8.04 0.90
N PRO A 15 18.81 -9.22 0.46
CA PRO A 15 18.97 -9.52 -0.97
C PRO A 15 17.67 -9.91 -1.69
N LYS A 16 16.62 -10.27 -0.95
CA LYS A 16 15.37 -10.82 -1.51
C LYS A 16 14.15 -10.17 -0.88
N CYS A 17 13.13 -9.96 -1.71
CA CYS A 17 11.80 -9.65 -1.24
C CYS A 17 11.08 -10.89 -0.70
N LEU A 18 10.15 -10.67 0.22
CA LEU A 18 9.20 -11.69 0.66
C LEU A 18 7.82 -11.36 0.07
N VAL A 19 7.21 -12.33 -0.61
CA VAL A 19 5.89 -12.19 -1.22
C VAL A 19 4.88 -13.03 -0.46
N PHE A 20 3.78 -12.43 -0.03
CA PHE A 20 2.72 -13.11 0.74
C PHE A 20 1.38 -12.40 0.61
N GLN A 21 0.30 -13.04 1.06
CA GLN A 21 -1.03 -12.44 1.05
C GLN A 21 -1.32 -11.70 2.36
N THR A 22 -1.84 -10.48 2.24
CA THR A 22 -2.34 -9.67 3.36
C THR A 22 -3.66 -9.01 2.98
N SER A 23 -4.40 -8.49 3.96
CA SER A 23 -5.61 -7.72 3.66
C SER A 23 -5.29 -6.24 3.39
N ILE A 24 -5.83 -5.71 2.30
CA ILE A 24 -5.72 -4.29 1.92
C ILE A 24 -7.10 -3.69 1.63
N CYS A 25 -7.18 -2.37 1.49
CA CYS A 25 -8.42 -1.71 1.09
C CYS A 25 -8.54 -1.56 -0.42
N SER A 26 -9.61 -2.11 -0.99
CA SER A 26 -9.96 -1.93 -2.40
C SER A 26 -11.48 -1.83 -2.58
N GLY A 27 -11.91 -1.10 -3.60
CA GLY A 27 -13.32 -0.94 -3.94
C GLY A 27 -13.65 0.44 -4.50
N HIS A 28 -14.95 0.72 -4.59
CA HIS A 28 -15.47 1.93 -5.20
C HIS A 28 -16.14 2.84 -4.17
N CYS A 29 -15.95 4.14 -4.34
CA CYS A 29 -16.60 5.18 -3.53
C CYS A 29 -17.42 6.11 -4.41
N LEU A 30 -18.57 6.54 -3.90
CA LEU A 30 -19.42 7.51 -4.58
C LEU A 30 -18.76 8.89 -4.51
N THR A 31 -18.48 9.48 -5.67
CA THR A 31 -18.01 10.85 -5.78
C THR A 31 -19.06 11.72 -6.48
N LYS A 32 -19.05 13.02 -6.15
CA LYS A 32 -19.94 14.02 -6.76
C LYS A 32 -19.10 15.18 -7.26
N VAL A 33 -19.44 15.66 -8.45
CA VAL A 33 -18.87 16.90 -8.99
C VAL A 33 -19.91 18.00 -8.81
N PRO A 34 -19.56 19.16 -8.23
CA PRO A 34 -20.52 20.25 -8.09
C PRO A 34 -20.93 20.78 -9.47
N VAL A 35 -22.23 21.03 -9.65
CA VAL A 35 -22.77 21.61 -10.89
C VAL A 35 -22.24 23.03 -11.08
N TYR A 36 -22.19 23.82 -10.00
CA TYR A 36 -21.63 25.16 -10.00
C TYR A 36 -20.21 25.16 -9.43
N LYS A 37 -19.23 25.58 -10.23
CA LYS A 37 -17.82 25.67 -9.83
C LYS A 37 -17.52 27.06 -9.25
N SER A 38 -17.75 27.21 -7.96
CA SER A 38 -17.35 28.41 -7.20
C SER A 38 -15.97 28.23 -6.58
N PRO A 39 -15.11 29.27 -6.54
CA PRO A 39 -13.89 29.23 -5.76
C PRO A 39 -14.14 29.13 -4.24
N PHE A 40 -15.36 29.41 -3.78
CA PHE A 40 -15.75 29.29 -2.37
C PHE A 40 -16.38 27.93 -2.02
N SER A 41 -16.57 27.03 -2.99
CA SER A 41 -17.13 25.70 -2.75
C SER A 41 -16.05 24.76 -2.22
N THR A 42 -16.28 24.15 -1.06
CA THR A 42 -15.49 23.03 -0.58
C THR A 42 -15.92 21.75 -1.31
N VAL A 43 -15.04 21.18 -2.13
CA VAL A 43 -15.27 19.92 -2.84
C VAL A 43 -14.40 18.85 -2.20
N TYR A 44 -15.03 17.82 -1.64
CA TYR A 44 -14.36 16.67 -1.07
C TYR A 44 -14.58 15.46 -1.97
N GLN A 45 -13.49 14.79 -2.32
CA GLN A 45 -13.54 13.53 -3.06
C GLN A 45 -13.07 12.43 -2.12
N HIS A 46 -13.95 11.46 -1.89
CA HIS A 46 -13.65 10.33 -1.01
C HIS A 46 -13.08 9.19 -1.84
N VAL A 47 -12.10 8.51 -1.27
CA VAL A 47 -11.46 7.31 -1.83
C VAL A 47 -11.68 6.13 -0.88
N CYS A 48 -11.55 4.91 -1.40
CA CYS A 48 -11.55 3.72 -0.55
C CYS A 48 -10.20 3.64 0.16
N THR A 49 -10.19 3.88 1.47
CA THR A 49 -8.96 3.92 2.27
C THR A 49 -9.12 3.14 3.58
N TYR A 50 -8.02 3.00 4.29
CA TYR A 50 -7.95 2.32 5.59
C TYR A 50 -8.67 3.13 6.66
N ARG A 51 -9.53 2.46 7.42
CA ARG A 51 -10.15 3.03 8.63
C ARG A 51 -9.51 2.46 9.88
N ASP A 52 -9.52 1.14 10.01
CA ASP A 52 -8.86 0.42 11.10
C ASP A 52 -7.74 -0.45 10.52
N VAL A 53 -6.53 -0.29 11.07
CA VAL A 53 -5.31 -0.98 10.63
C VAL A 53 -4.65 -1.67 11.81
N ARG A 54 -4.15 -2.89 11.58
CA ARG A 54 -3.19 -3.55 12.46
C ARG A 54 -1.83 -3.56 11.78
N TYR A 55 -0.76 -3.36 12.55
CA TYR A 55 0.59 -3.57 12.06
C TYR A 55 1.09 -4.94 12.46
N GLU A 56 1.68 -5.66 11.51
CA GLU A 56 2.32 -6.95 11.70
C GLU A 56 3.77 -6.89 11.28
N THR A 57 4.59 -7.76 11.86
CA THR A 57 6.03 -7.80 11.60
C THR A 57 6.42 -9.16 11.04
N VAL A 58 7.13 -9.15 9.92
CA VAL A 58 7.70 -10.34 9.28
C VAL A 58 9.21 -10.26 9.26
N ARG A 59 9.87 -11.42 9.18
CA ARG A 59 11.32 -11.53 9.06
C ARG A 59 11.68 -11.92 7.63
N LEU A 60 12.43 -11.06 6.95
CA LEU A 60 12.98 -11.35 5.63
C LEU A 60 14.02 -12.49 5.68
N PRO A 61 14.05 -13.37 4.67
CA PRO A 61 15.06 -14.41 4.56
C PRO A 61 16.41 -13.82 4.12
N ASP A 62 17.49 -14.55 4.38
CA ASP A 62 18.83 -14.31 3.80
C ASP A 62 19.46 -12.92 4.05
N CYS A 63 18.94 -12.13 5.00
CA CYS A 63 19.57 -10.86 5.38
C CYS A 63 20.93 -11.09 6.07
N PRO A 64 21.95 -10.25 5.80
CA PRO A 64 23.24 -10.31 6.47
C PRO A 64 23.14 -10.09 8.00
N PRO A 65 24.09 -10.60 8.81
CA PRO A 65 24.04 -10.51 10.27
C PRO A 65 23.99 -9.09 10.86
N TRP A 66 24.45 -8.09 10.11
CA TRP A 66 24.49 -6.68 10.51
C TRP A 66 23.27 -5.87 10.05
N VAL A 67 22.32 -6.50 9.34
CA VAL A 67 21.07 -5.88 8.89
C VAL A 67 19.92 -6.43 9.73
N ASP A 68 19.05 -5.56 10.25
CA ASP A 68 17.83 -6.01 10.91
C ASP A 68 16.88 -6.63 9.88
N PRO A 69 16.51 -7.91 9.96
CA PRO A 69 15.69 -8.57 8.96
C PRO A 69 14.19 -8.28 9.11
N HIS A 70 13.75 -7.52 10.11
CA HIS A 70 12.34 -7.31 10.38
C HIS A 70 11.74 -6.14 9.58
N ILE A 71 10.55 -6.34 9.02
CA ILE A 71 9.73 -5.30 8.37
C ILE A 71 8.37 -5.29 9.06
N THR A 72 7.83 -4.10 9.27
CA THR A 72 6.47 -3.90 9.76
C THR A 72 5.58 -3.38 8.64
N TYR A 73 4.42 -3.99 8.41
CA TYR A 73 3.48 -3.66 7.33
C TYR A 73 2.04 -3.53 7.85
N PRO A 74 1.18 -2.74 7.18
CA PRO A 74 -0.21 -2.58 7.56
C PRO A 74 -1.09 -3.74 7.07
N VAL A 75 -2.10 -4.08 7.87
CA VAL A 75 -3.14 -5.08 7.60
C VAL A 75 -4.50 -4.42 7.76
N ALA A 76 -5.30 -4.38 6.70
CA ALA A 76 -6.63 -3.78 6.72
C ALA A 76 -7.58 -4.61 7.61
N LEU A 77 -8.08 -4.01 8.68
CA LEU A 77 -9.17 -4.58 9.47
C LEU A 77 -10.53 -4.08 8.98
N SER A 78 -10.59 -2.81 8.55
CA SER A 78 -11.77 -2.19 7.98
C SER A 78 -11.36 -1.09 6.98
N CYS A 79 -12.26 -0.83 6.03
CA CYS A 79 -12.06 0.19 5.00
C CYS A 79 -13.30 1.09 4.95
N ASP A 80 -13.11 2.37 4.62
CA ASP A 80 -14.19 3.30 4.43
C ASP A 80 -13.97 4.22 3.22
N CYS A 81 -15.02 4.98 2.89
CA CYS A 81 -14.94 6.03 1.87
C CYS A 81 -14.75 7.37 2.55
N SER A 82 -13.50 7.79 2.66
CA SER A 82 -13.09 9.02 3.36
C SER A 82 -12.02 9.80 2.56
N LEU A 83 -11.59 10.93 3.10
CA LEU A 83 -10.48 11.69 2.50
C LEU A 83 -9.19 10.89 2.62
N CYS A 84 -8.34 10.95 1.60
CA CYS A 84 -7.02 10.33 1.66
C CYS A 84 -6.14 11.04 2.70
N THR A 85 -5.66 10.29 3.70
CA THR A 85 -4.80 10.81 4.78
C THR A 85 -3.34 10.81 4.34
N MET A 86 -2.79 12.00 4.06
CA MET A 86 -1.41 12.17 3.60
C MET A 86 -0.35 11.83 4.66
N ASP A 87 -0.71 11.75 5.95
CA ASP A 87 0.23 11.39 7.02
C ASP A 87 0.66 9.92 6.96
N THR A 88 -0.17 9.06 6.35
CA THR A 88 0.03 7.59 6.34
C THR A 88 -0.08 6.97 4.94
N SER A 89 -0.43 7.75 3.92
CA SER A 89 -0.75 7.23 2.59
C SER A 89 -0.36 8.22 1.49
N ASP A 90 0.18 7.68 0.40
CA ASP A 90 0.44 8.46 -0.80
C ASP A 90 -0.83 8.62 -1.64
N CYS A 91 -1.36 9.84 -1.70
CA CYS A 91 -2.58 10.17 -2.43
C CYS A 91 -2.29 10.40 -3.92
N THR A 92 -2.15 9.31 -4.68
CA THR A 92 -1.84 9.31 -6.13
C THR A 92 -2.98 8.70 -6.97
N ILE A 93 -2.89 8.84 -8.30
CA ILE A 93 -3.80 8.19 -9.27
C ILE A 93 -3.34 6.75 -9.54
N GLU A 94 -2.04 6.58 -9.81
CA GLU A 94 -1.41 5.28 -10.06
C GLU A 94 -0.10 5.21 -9.27
N SER A 95 0.25 4.00 -8.83
CA SER A 95 1.48 3.67 -8.13
C SER A 95 2.05 2.36 -8.70
N LEU A 96 3.15 1.89 -8.13
CA LEU A 96 3.65 0.54 -8.37
C LEU A 96 2.62 -0.50 -7.92
N GLN A 97 2.64 -1.68 -8.55
CA GLN A 97 1.77 -2.78 -8.14
C GLN A 97 2.15 -3.27 -6.73
N PRO A 98 1.20 -3.77 -5.92
CA PRO A 98 1.48 -4.16 -4.53
C PRO A 98 2.50 -5.30 -4.38
N ASP A 99 2.67 -6.13 -5.41
CA ASP A 99 3.62 -7.25 -5.49
C ASP A 99 4.94 -6.89 -6.18
N PHE A 100 5.15 -5.61 -6.51
CA PHE A 100 6.36 -5.14 -7.14
C PHE A 100 7.59 -5.24 -6.22
N CYS A 101 8.67 -5.82 -6.71
CA CYS A 101 9.92 -6.00 -5.96
C CYS A 101 11.12 -5.54 -6.80
N MET A 102 11.97 -4.67 -6.26
CA MET A 102 13.15 -4.17 -6.99
C MET A 102 14.21 -5.25 -7.14
N SER A 103 14.42 -6.08 -6.11
CA SER A 103 15.50 -7.09 -6.10
C SER A 103 15.25 -8.26 -7.05
N GLN A 104 14.00 -8.56 -7.41
CA GLN A 104 13.65 -9.59 -8.40
C GLN A 104 14.11 -9.24 -9.82
N ARG A 105 14.41 -7.97 -10.10
CA ARG A 105 14.89 -7.53 -11.41
C ARG A 105 16.37 -7.89 -11.65
N GLU A 106 17.12 -8.22 -10.60
CA GLU A 106 18.52 -8.67 -10.71
C GLU A 106 18.62 -10.17 -11.04
N ASP A 107 17.59 -10.97 -10.76
CA ASP A 107 17.55 -12.42 -10.99
C ASP A 107 16.91 -12.83 -12.34
N LEU A 108 16.30 -11.90 -13.08
CA LEU A 108 15.80 -12.16 -14.43
C LEU A 108 16.93 -11.91 -15.44
N PRO A 109 17.42 -12.92 -16.17
CA PRO A 109 18.33 -12.67 -17.28
C PRO A 109 17.60 -11.79 -18.29
N ALA A 110 18.16 -10.63 -18.57
CA ALA A 110 17.85 -9.89 -19.79
C ALA A 110 18.01 -10.88 -20.95
N TYR A 111 16.94 -11.07 -21.71
CA TYR A 111 16.97 -11.87 -22.94
C TYR A 111 18.04 -11.34 -23.90
#